data_AF-A0A951VA59-F1
#
_entry.id   AF-A0A951VA59-F1
#
_cell.length_a   1.000
_cell.length_b   1.000
_cell.length_c   1.000
_cell.angle_alpha   90.00
_cell.angle_beta   90.00
_cell.angle_gamma   90.00
#
_symmetry.space_group_name_H-M   'P 1'
#
loop_
_entity.id
_entity.type
_entity.pdbx_description
1 polymer ?
#
loop_
_entity_poly.entity_id
_entity_poly.type
_entity_poly.pdbx_seq_one_letter_code
_entity_poly.pdbx_strand_id
1 'polypeptide(L)' 'MSITKWAADPTHSEIQFKVKHLMITTVTGYFREFSVSAETEGQDFSTAKIELEAKTASIDTNQADRDT' A
#
# COMPACT_ATOMS: atom_id res chain seq x y z
N MET A 1 23.47 18.37 2.69
CA MET A 1 22.75 17.40 3.53
C MET A 1 22.68 16.09 2.76
N SER A 2 22.85 14.93 3.41
CA SER A 2 22.85 13.63 2.73
C SER A 2 21.40 13.10 2.67
N ILE A 3 20.99 12.64 1.50
CA ILE A 3 19.68 12.02 1.28
C ILE A 3 19.83 10.51 1.43
N THR A 4 19.00 9.90 2.28
CA THR A 4 18.88 8.44 2.35
C THR A 4 17.65 8.00 1.59
N LYS A 5 17.81 6.99 0.72
CA LYS A 5 16.72 6.39 -0.05
C LYS A 5 16.26 5.08 0.60
N TRP A 6 14.97 4.93 0.72
CA TRP A 6 14.30 3.76 1.27
C TRP A 6 13.36 3.18 0.22
N ALA A 7 13.26 1.86 0.20
CA ALA A 7 12.26 1.14 -0.59
C ALA A 7 11.57 0.14 0.33
N ALA A 8 10.25 0.06 0.27
CA ALA A 8 9.51 -0.95 1.02
C ALA A 8 9.77 -2.33 0.43
N ASP A 9 9.97 -3.31 1.30
CA ASP A 9 10.05 -4.72 0.91
C ASP A 9 8.63 -5.23 0.60
N PRO A 10 8.34 -5.69 -0.63
CA PRO A 10 7.03 -6.20 -1.01
C PRO A 10 6.56 -7.38 -0.16
N THR A 11 7.49 -8.18 0.39
CA THR A 11 7.19 -9.39 1.17
C THR A 11 6.69 -9.09 2.58
N HIS A 12 6.99 -7.89 3.09
CA HIS A 12 6.69 -7.46 4.46
C HIS A 12 5.80 -6.21 4.51
N SER A 13 5.18 -5.87 3.38
CA SER A 13 4.34 -4.69 3.23
C SER A 13 3.01 -5.09 2.60
N GLU A 14 1.94 -4.39 2.93
CA GLU A 14 0.63 -4.56 2.28
C GLU A 14 -0.10 -3.23 2.16
N ILE A 15 -0.88 -3.08 1.08
CA ILE A 15 -1.89 -2.03 0.95
C ILE A 15 -3.25 -2.68 1.14
N GLN A 16 -3.75 -2.64 2.37
CA GLN A 16 -5.05 -3.21 2.76
C GLN A 16 -6.11 -2.11 2.85
N PHE A 17 -7.34 -2.44 2.43
CA PHE A 17 -8.52 -1.63 2.69
C PHE A 17 -9.65 -2.49 3.28
N LYS A 18 -10.59 -1.83 3.97
CA LYS A 18 -11.79 -2.46 4.52
C LYS A 18 -13.01 -1.59 4.26
N VAL A 19 -14.07 -2.21 3.76
CA VAL A 19 -15.35 -1.53 3.46
C VAL A 19 -16.50 -2.35 4.05
N LYS A 20 -17.46 -1.66 4.68
CA LYS A 20 -18.67 -2.31 5.19
C LYS A 20 -19.59 -2.68 4.02
N HIS A 21 -20.12 -3.90 4.05
CA HIS A 21 -21.13 -4.40 3.14
C HIS A 21 -22.42 -4.68 3.93
N LEU A 22 -23.45 -3.89 3.60
CA LEU A 22 -24.78 -3.90 4.25
C LEU A 22 -24.76 -3.72 5.78
N MET A 23 -23.78 -2.95 6.30
CA MET A 23 -23.57 -2.67 7.74
C MET A 23 -23.25 -3.88 8.64
N ILE A 24 -23.30 -5.10 8.10
CA ILE A 24 -23.16 -6.35 8.86
C ILE A 24 -21.80 -7.00 8.60
N THR A 25 -21.38 -7.03 7.34
CA THR A 25 -20.16 -7.71 6.91
C THR A 25 -19.09 -6.70 6.50
N THR A 26 -17.82 -7.09 6.59
CA THR A 26 -16.70 -6.27 6.14
C THR A 26 -15.99 -6.99 5.00
N VAL A 27 -15.93 -6.35 3.84
CA VAL A 27 -15.05 -6.77 2.76
C VAL A 27 -13.67 -6.25 3.07
N THR A 28 -12.69 -7.14 3.17
CA THR A 28 -11.27 -6.80 3.23
C THR A 28 -10.69 -7.00 1.84
N GLY A 29 -9.92 -6.03 1.36
CA GLY A 29 -9.25 -6.13 0.08
C GLY A 29 -7.82 -5.61 0.14
N TYR A 30 -7.07 -5.94 -0.89
CA TYR A 30 -5.65 -5.65 -1.03
C TYR A 30 -5.35 -5.16 -2.44
N PHE A 31 -4.29 -4.35 -2.60
CA PHE A 31 -3.59 -4.21 -3.88
C PHE A 31 -2.31 -5.03 -3.82
N ARG A 32 -2.20 -6.06 -4.67
CA ARG A 32 -1.09 -7.03 -4.63
C ARG A 32 0.17 -6.54 -5.33
N GLU A 33 0.03 -5.63 -6.29
CA GLU A 33 1.14 -5.02 -7.01
C GLU A 33 1.24 -3.54 -6.64
N PHE A 34 2.27 -3.23 -5.84
CA PHE A 34 2.54 -1.86 -5.41
C PHE A 34 4.04 -1.64 -5.20
N SER A 35 4.43 -0.36 -5.15
CA SER A 35 5.76 0.09 -4.78
C SER A 35 5.63 1.25 -3.79
N VAL A 36 6.58 1.33 -2.86
CA VAL A 36 6.71 2.48 -1.95
C VAL A 36 8.17 2.86 -1.89
N SER A 37 8.46 4.14 -2.06
CA SER A 37 9.79 4.70 -1.87
C SER A 37 9.73 5.92 -0.96
N ALA A 38 10.81 6.17 -0.24
CA ALA A 38 10.94 7.36 0.58
C ALA A 38 12.35 7.96 0.53
N GLU A 39 12.44 9.27 0.64
CA GLU A 39 13.68 10.02 0.79
C GLU A 39 13.65 10.79 2.11
N THR A 40 14.70 10.64 2.93
CA THR A 40 14.87 11.37 4.20
C THR A 40 16.10 12.26 4.18
N GLU A 41 16.00 13.43 4.80
CA GLU A 41 17.12 14.29 5.16
C GLU A 41 17.41 14.13 6.66
N GLY A 42 18.51 13.46 7.01
CA GLY A 42 18.83 13.16 8.41
C GLY A 42 18.37 11.76 8.84
N GLN A 43 18.15 11.59 10.15
CA GLN A 43 17.91 10.26 10.76
C GLN A 43 16.44 9.95 11.05
N ASP A 44 15.53 10.91 10.84
CA ASP A 44 14.10 10.70 11.07
C ASP A 44 13.28 10.92 9.79
N PHE A 45 12.00 10.55 9.88
CA PHE A 45 11.05 10.62 8.77
C PHE A 45 10.14 11.86 8.81
N SER A 46 10.40 12.82 9.72
CA SER A 46 9.50 13.97 9.92
C SER A 46 9.36 14.87 8.68
N THR A 47 10.39 14.90 7.84
CA THR A 47 10.44 15.64 6.56
C THR A 47 10.51 14.70 5.35
N ALA A 48 10.22 13.41 5.53
CA ALA A 48 10.35 12.42 4.48
C ALA A 48 9.45 12.75 3.29
N LYS A 49 9.99 12.60 2.08
CA LYS A 49 9.19 12.57 0.84
C LYS A 49 8.87 11.12 0.54
N ILE A 50 7.58 10.79 0.47
CA ILE A 50 7.11 9.42 0.28
C ILE A 50 6.31 9.37 -1.02
N GLU A 51 6.61 8.38 -1.86
CA GLU A 51 5.88 8.06 -3.07
C GLU A 51 5.36 6.63 -2.99
N LEU A 52 4.08 6.44 -3.30
CA LEU A 52 3.41 5.16 -3.33
C LEU A 52 2.66 5.03 -4.65
N GLU A 53 2.87 3.90 -5.32
CA GLU A 53 2.13 3.52 -6.52
C GLU A 53 1.53 2.14 -6.32
N ALA A 54 0.27 1.97 -6.74
CA ALA A 54 -0.41 0.68 -6.72
C ALA A 54 -1.15 0.45 -8.03
N LYS A 55 -1.00 -0.74 -8.61
CA LYS A 55 -1.76 -1.11 -9.80
C LYS A 55 -3.18 -1.47 -9.40
N THR A 56 -4.16 -0.70 -9.85
CA THR A 56 -5.56 -0.94 -9.52
C THR A 56 -6.07 -2.31 -9.98
N ALA A 57 -5.55 -2.81 -11.11
CA ALA A 57 -5.85 -4.15 -11.62
C ALA A 57 -5.36 -5.30 -10.73
N SER A 58 -4.51 -5.02 -9.73
CA SER A 58 -4.04 -6.00 -8.75
C SER A 58 -4.94 -6.09 -7.51
N ILE A 59 -6.16 -5.55 -7.59
CA ILE A 59 -7.15 -5.65 -6.54
C ILE A 59 -7.46 -7.11 -6.24
N ASP A 60 -7.51 -7.44 -4.96
CA ASP A 60 -7.85 -8.77 -4.47
C ASP A 60 -8.73 -8.62 -3.23
N THR A 61 -10.00 -8.99 -3.37
CA THR A 61 -10.96 -9.08 -2.27
C THR A 61 -11.31 -10.55 -1.96
N ASN A 62 -10.50 -11.49 -2.47
CA ASN A 62 -10.66 -12.94 -2.39
C ASN A 62 -11.98 -13.44 -3.01
N GLN A 63 -12.49 -12.73 -4.04
CA GLN A 63 -13.71 -13.09 -4.77
C GLN A 63 -13.56 -12.67 -6.23
N ALA A 64 -13.24 -13.63 -7.10
CA ALA A 64 -12.95 -13.37 -8.51
C ALA A 64 -14.04 -12.55 -9.22
N ASP A 65 -15.32 -12.90 -9.04
CA ASP A 65 -16.44 -12.19 -9.67
C ASP A 65 -16.56 -10.71 -9.26
N ARG A 66 -16.02 -10.34 -8.08
CA ARG A 66 -15.99 -8.96 -7.61
C ARG A 66 -14.71 -8.23 -8.03
N ASP A 67 -13.63 -8.97 -8.23
CA ASP A 67 -12.30 -8.45 -8.56
C ASP A 67 -12.11 -8.23 -10.09
N THR A 68 -13.00 -8.78 -10.93
CA THR A 68 -13.00 -8.64 -12.40
C THR A 68 -13.88 -7.53 -12.94
#